data_AF-A0A9P1CC35-F1
#
_entry.id   AF-A0A9P1CC35-F1
#
_cell.length_a   1.000
_cell.length_b   1.000
_cell.length_c   1.000
_cell.angle_alpha   90.00
_cell.angle_beta   90.00
_cell.angle_gamma   90.00
#
_symmetry.space_group_name_H-M   'P 1'
#
loop_
_entity.id
_entity.type
_entity.pdbx_description
1 polymer ?
#
loop_
_entity_poly.entity_id
_entity_poly.type
_entity_poly.pdbx_seq_one_letter_code
_entity_poly.pdbx_strand_id
1 'polypeptide(L)'
;MAAAAAAAVKRRQEVEAAIAAGEIHPVSPTPAPKRRNSLPDEVHGGFWKYQRRVAVAYVNVKAQLAVAALICGNFLVNIMEKWIDPCGDKHKDVWRGTDLFFNLIFFMELLINMYGFWFIRFWTSAWNVFDTVVVSIGVLDIFQVPLPGPLSLLRMMRAFRVFRLFKRVKSLKKILDSLAHALPSHVNSFGILFLVMCIYAILAVDFFMNYGVDGYYVNNLQESIEVTTGRGLTFGYDYFGNFGLSLFTMFQVITGDSWSEAVARPLVYGEDSFLAFGSILYFISFQLLCGVVLINVTIAILLEKMVDDGSEKMEEAQRNAYLAQEAARLGLDEGLRIAADDVGAVNPSDWQLESDECGSDVLQFEGEVNQMRRDMSVLRQGLKDVLFALKTESHKLPIHTAAVDRSSPAVATELEALEVASVTSDREFKE
;
A
#
# COMPACT_ATOMS: atom_id res chain seq x y z
N MET A 1 -31.00 49.66 1.89
CA MET A 1 -30.91 49.22 0.47
C MET A 1 -30.72 50.36 -0.52
N ALA A 2 -31.53 51.43 -0.51
CA ALA A 2 -31.39 52.54 -1.47
C ALA A 2 -30.03 53.29 -1.41
N ALA A 3 -29.47 53.50 -0.21
CA ALA A 3 -28.16 54.15 -0.05
C ALA A 3 -26.98 53.29 -0.57
N ALA A 4 -27.09 51.97 -0.47
CA ALA A 4 -26.07 51.04 -0.96
C ALA A 4 -26.09 50.95 -2.50
N ALA A 5 -27.29 50.99 -3.10
CA ALA A 5 -27.45 51.04 -4.55
C ALA A 5 -26.90 52.36 -5.13
N ALA A 6 -27.15 53.50 -4.48
CA ALA A 6 -26.59 54.79 -4.89
C ALA A 6 -25.05 54.83 -4.79
N ALA A 7 -24.48 54.24 -3.74
CA ALA A 7 -23.03 54.14 -3.58
C ALA A 7 -22.38 53.22 -4.64
N ALA A 8 -23.06 52.13 -5.04
CA ALA A 8 -22.60 51.23 -6.09
C ALA A 8 -22.60 51.89 -7.48
N VAL A 9 -23.65 52.67 -7.79
CA VAL A 9 -23.74 53.41 -9.07
C VAL A 9 -22.65 54.47 -9.16
N LYS A 10 -22.40 55.21 -8.07
CA LYS A 10 -21.34 56.22 -8.02
C LYS A 10 -19.96 55.61 -8.24
N ARG A 11 -19.65 54.49 -7.58
CA ARG A 11 -18.38 53.76 -7.77
C ARG A 11 -18.22 53.22 -9.18
N ARG A 12 -19.32 52.80 -9.84
CA ARG A 12 -19.29 52.34 -11.23
C ARG A 12 -18.92 53.47 -12.20
N GLN A 13 -19.49 54.65 -11.98
CA GLN A 13 -19.17 55.85 -12.77
C GLN A 13 -17.73 56.33 -12.55
N GLU A 14 -17.21 56.24 -11.32
CA GLU A 14 -15.80 56.58 -11.00
C GLU A 14 -14.81 55.62 -11.70
N VAL A 15 -15.13 54.32 -11.77
CA VAL A 15 -14.31 53.33 -12.47
C VAL A 15 -14.37 53.51 -13.99
N GLU A 16 -15.54 53.80 -14.56
CA GLU A 16 -15.69 54.08 -16.00
C GLU A 16 -14.96 55.37 -16.41
N ALA A 17 -14.98 56.40 -15.56
CA ALA A 17 -14.21 57.63 -15.77
C ALA A 17 -12.69 57.40 -15.69
N ALA A 18 -12.21 56.57 -14.76
CA ALA A 18 -10.80 56.22 -14.64
C ALA A 18 -10.28 55.36 -15.80
N ILE A 19 -11.13 54.49 -16.38
CA ILE A 19 -10.82 53.76 -17.62
C ILE A 19 -10.77 54.71 -18.82
N ALA A 20 -11.68 55.67 -18.92
CA ALA A 20 -11.69 56.67 -20.00
C ALA A 20 -10.51 57.65 -19.94
N ALA A 21 -10.00 57.94 -18.74
CA ALA A 21 -8.80 58.76 -18.51
C ALA A 21 -7.48 58.01 -18.76
N GLY A 22 -7.52 56.68 -18.98
CA GLY A 22 -6.34 55.86 -19.24
C GLY A 22 -5.51 55.51 -18.00
N GLU A 23 -6.02 55.76 -16.79
CA GLU A 23 -5.33 55.47 -15.52
C GLU A 23 -5.45 54.00 -15.11
N ILE A 24 -6.48 53.29 -15.62
CA ILE A 24 -6.73 51.86 -15.37
C ILE A 24 -6.77 51.11 -16.69
N HIS A 25 -5.78 50.26 -16.94
CA HIS A 25 -5.81 49.35 -18.08
C HIS A 25 -6.78 48.18 -17.78
N PRO A 26 -7.77 47.89 -18.64
CA PRO A 26 -8.62 46.73 -18.47
C PRO A 26 -7.75 45.48 -18.54
N VAL A 27 -7.88 44.61 -17.54
CA VAL A 27 -7.25 43.29 -17.54
C VAL A 27 -7.76 42.58 -18.79
N SER A 28 -6.87 42.38 -19.77
CA SER A 28 -7.17 41.58 -20.95
C SER A 28 -7.71 40.24 -20.49
N PRO A 29 -8.81 39.71 -21.06
CA PRO A 29 -9.28 38.39 -20.69
C PRO A 29 -8.14 37.40 -20.88
N THR A 30 -7.67 36.82 -19.77
CA THR A 30 -6.73 35.70 -19.81
C THR A 30 -7.30 34.67 -20.78
N PRO A 31 -6.52 34.23 -21.79
CA PRO A 31 -7.01 33.24 -22.73
C PRO A 31 -7.50 32.05 -21.93
N ALA A 32 -8.75 31.64 -22.19
CA ALA A 32 -9.39 30.52 -21.51
C ALA A 32 -8.40 29.36 -21.41
N PRO A 33 -8.28 28.69 -20.25
CA PRO A 33 -7.38 27.55 -20.11
C PRO A 33 -7.71 26.58 -21.24
N LYS A 34 -6.76 26.37 -22.15
CA LYS A 34 -6.89 25.39 -23.23
C LYS A 34 -7.34 24.10 -22.56
N ARG A 35 -8.57 23.63 -22.86
CA ARG A 35 -9.05 22.34 -22.40
C ARG A 35 -7.95 21.34 -22.71
N ARG A 36 -7.30 20.79 -21.67
CA ARG A 36 -6.19 19.84 -21.78
C ARG A 36 -6.57 18.54 -22.55
N ASN A 37 -7.82 18.45 -23.00
CA ASN A 37 -8.43 17.33 -23.72
C ASN A 37 -9.07 17.69 -25.09
N SER A 38 -8.90 18.90 -25.63
CA SER A 38 -9.33 19.15 -27.02
C SER A 38 -8.27 18.61 -27.99
N LEU A 39 -8.55 17.42 -28.53
CA LEU A 39 -7.77 16.76 -29.59
C LEU A 39 -7.60 17.72 -30.78
N PRO A 40 -6.40 17.82 -31.40
CA PRO A 40 -6.18 18.67 -32.56
C PRO A 40 -7.06 18.24 -33.74
N ASP A 41 -7.71 19.21 -34.38
CA ASP A 41 -8.51 19.05 -35.59
C ASP A 41 -7.60 18.83 -36.80
N GLU A 42 -6.99 17.65 -36.92
CA GLU A 42 -6.36 17.22 -38.17
C GLU A 42 -7.11 16.05 -38.78
N VAL A 43 -7.83 16.34 -39.85
CA VAL A 43 -8.54 15.37 -40.68
C VAL A 43 -7.51 14.63 -41.53
N HIS A 44 -6.98 13.52 -41.02
CA HIS A 44 -6.19 12.60 -41.85
C HIS A 44 -7.12 11.87 -42.85
N GLY A 45 -6.94 12.14 -44.15
CA GLY A 45 -7.61 11.40 -45.22
C GLY A 45 -7.04 9.98 -45.39
N GLY A 46 -7.89 9.00 -45.71
CA GLY A 46 -7.50 7.61 -46.02
C GLY A 46 -7.95 6.57 -44.99
N PHE A 47 -7.18 5.48 -44.84
CA PHE A 47 -7.44 4.36 -43.90
C PHE A 47 -7.81 4.84 -42.49
N TRP A 48 -7.22 5.96 -42.05
CA TRP A 48 -7.36 6.58 -40.73
C TRP A 48 -8.66 7.38 -40.50
N LYS A 49 -9.53 7.52 -41.52
CA LYS A 49 -10.76 8.32 -41.45
C LYS A 49 -11.74 7.86 -40.37
N TYR A 50 -11.77 6.55 -40.06
CA TYR A 50 -12.68 5.97 -39.09
C TYR A 50 -12.09 5.82 -37.69
N GLN A 51 -10.80 6.14 -37.50
CA GLN A 51 -10.07 5.93 -36.25
C GLN A 51 -10.77 6.56 -35.04
N ARG A 52 -11.21 7.82 -35.17
CA ARG A 52 -11.93 8.54 -34.11
C ARG A 52 -13.27 7.88 -33.75
N ARG A 53 -13.99 7.37 -34.76
CA ARG A 53 -15.29 6.69 -34.54
C ARG A 53 -15.09 5.36 -33.83
N VAL A 54 -14.06 4.61 -34.18
CA VAL A 54 -13.70 3.35 -33.51
C VAL A 54 -13.29 3.60 -32.06
N ALA A 55 -12.47 4.62 -31.79
CA ALA A 55 -12.07 4.97 -30.43
C ALA A 55 -13.28 5.35 -29.55
N VAL A 56 -14.21 6.15 -30.07
CA VAL A 56 -15.45 6.52 -29.36
C VAL A 56 -16.34 5.28 -29.15
N ALA A 57 -16.48 4.42 -30.15
CA ALA A 57 -17.27 3.20 -30.04
C ALA A 57 -16.71 2.23 -28.98
N TYR A 58 -15.38 2.12 -28.88
CA TYR A 58 -14.70 1.27 -27.92
C TYR A 58 -14.81 1.77 -26.47
N VAL A 59 -14.83 3.09 -26.27
CA VAL A 59 -15.00 3.70 -24.94
C VAL A 59 -16.44 3.63 -24.44
N ASN A 60 -17.41 3.30 -25.29
CA ASN A 60 -18.81 3.17 -24.88
C ASN A 60 -19.01 2.12 -23.79
N VAL A 61 -19.85 2.46 -22.80
CA VAL A 61 -20.16 1.59 -21.64
C VAL A 61 -20.65 0.20 -22.08
N LYS A 62 -21.46 0.13 -23.14
CA LYS A 62 -21.95 -1.15 -23.68
C LYS A 62 -20.82 -2.03 -24.22
N ALA A 63 -19.86 -1.44 -24.93
CA ALA A 63 -18.68 -2.14 -25.44
C ALA A 63 -17.77 -2.59 -24.29
N GLN A 64 -17.55 -1.73 -23.30
CA GLN A 64 -16.80 -2.07 -22.09
C GLN A 64 -17.45 -3.22 -21.29
N LEU A 65 -18.77 -3.18 -21.14
CA LEU A 65 -19.54 -4.25 -20.46
C LEU A 65 -19.48 -5.56 -21.23
N ALA A 66 -19.59 -5.52 -22.57
CA ALA A 66 -19.48 -6.72 -23.41
C ALA A 66 -18.10 -7.37 -23.30
N VAL A 67 -17.02 -6.58 -23.36
CA VAL A 67 -15.65 -7.09 -23.18
C VAL A 67 -15.44 -7.62 -21.76
N ALA A 68 -15.94 -6.91 -20.74
CA ALA A 68 -15.88 -7.39 -19.36
C ALA A 68 -16.62 -8.73 -19.19
N ALA A 69 -17.81 -8.87 -19.77
CA ALA A 69 -18.57 -10.12 -19.75
C ALA A 69 -17.81 -11.27 -20.43
N LEU A 70 -17.10 -11.00 -21.53
CA LEU A 70 -16.25 -11.99 -22.21
C LEU A 70 -15.05 -12.41 -21.36
N ILE A 71 -14.42 -11.48 -20.63
CA ILE A 71 -13.34 -11.78 -19.69
C ILE A 71 -13.87 -12.68 -18.56
N CYS A 72 -15.01 -12.33 -17.96
CA CYS A 72 -15.64 -13.13 -16.92
C CYS A 72 -16.05 -14.51 -17.45
N GLY A 73 -16.60 -14.58 -18.66
CA GLY A 73 -16.96 -15.84 -19.32
C GLY A 73 -15.77 -16.75 -19.53
N ASN A 74 -14.64 -16.23 -20.04
CA ASN A 74 -13.40 -17.00 -20.15
C ASN A 74 -12.93 -17.51 -18.78
N PHE A 75 -12.97 -16.66 -17.76
CA PHE A 75 -12.56 -17.03 -16.41
C PHE A 75 -13.44 -18.13 -15.82
N LEU A 76 -14.76 -18.06 -16.01
CA LEU A 76 -15.69 -19.11 -15.58
C LEU A 76 -15.44 -20.43 -16.29
N VAL A 77 -15.13 -20.41 -17.59
CA VAL A 77 -14.73 -21.64 -18.31
C VAL A 77 -13.46 -22.23 -17.71
N ASN A 78 -12.45 -21.42 -17.39
CA ASN A 78 -11.22 -21.90 -16.74
C ASN A 78 -11.52 -22.53 -15.37
N ILE A 79 -12.45 -21.95 -14.59
CA ILE A 79 -12.89 -22.55 -13.32
C ILE A 79 -13.57 -23.91 -13.58
N MET A 80 -14.46 -23.98 -14.57
CA MET A 80 -15.14 -25.24 -14.91
C MET A 80 -14.18 -26.32 -15.42
N GLU A 81 -13.17 -25.95 -16.22
CA GLU A 81 -12.09 -26.87 -16.60
C GLU A 81 -11.44 -27.47 -15.36
N LYS A 82 -11.03 -26.65 -14.39
CA LYS A 82 -10.38 -27.12 -13.17
C LYS A 82 -11.30 -27.86 -12.22
N TRP A 83 -12.61 -27.64 -12.31
CA TRP A 83 -13.60 -28.37 -11.52
C TRP A 83 -13.92 -29.76 -12.11
N ILE A 84 -14.06 -29.88 -13.44
CA ILE A 84 -14.46 -31.12 -14.13
C ILE A 84 -13.24 -31.99 -14.50
N ASP A 85 -12.16 -31.34 -14.92
CA ASP A 85 -10.97 -31.98 -15.48
C ASP A 85 -9.68 -31.29 -14.97
N PRO A 86 -9.32 -31.45 -13.69
CA PRO A 86 -8.17 -30.77 -13.09
C PRO A 86 -6.87 -31.00 -13.85
N CYS A 87 -6.66 -32.23 -14.33
CA CYS A 87 -5.50 -32.66 -15.10
C CYS A 87 -5.57 -32.27 -16.60
N GLY A 88 -6.77 -31.92 -17.10
CA GLY A 88 -6.98 -31.53 -18.50
C GLY A 88 -6.88 -32.70 -19.48
N ASP A 89 -7.19 -33.93 -19.04
CA ASP A 89 -6.98 -35.13 -19.85
C ASP A 89 -8.22 -35.62 -20.61
N LYS A 90 -9.43 -35.28 -20.15
CA LYS A 90 -10.68 -35.87 -20.65
C LYS A 90 -11.27 -35.14 -21.84
N HIS A 91 -11.18 -33.80 -21.88
CA HIS A 91 -11.82 -32.97 -22.92
C HIS A 91 -10.86 -31.98 -23.59
N LYS A 92 -9.64 -32.44 -23.92
CA LYS A 92 -8.55 -31.61 -24.48
C LYS A 92 -8.97 -30.72 -25.64
N ASP A 93 -9.74 -31.25 -26.60
CA ASP A 93 -10.13 -30.50 -27.80
C ASP A 93 -11.15 -29.40 -27.49
N VAL A 94 -12.08 -29.65 -26.55
CA VAL A 94 -13.08 -28.66 -26.13
C VAL A 94 -12.41 -27.52 -25.38
N TRP A 95 -11.50 -27.84 -24.46
CA TRP A 95 -10.75 -26.83 -23.71
C TRP A 95 -9.87 -26.01 -24.64
N ARG A 96 -9.13 -26.67 -25.56
CA ARG A 96 -8.29 -25.99 -26.54
C ARG A 96 -9.10 -25.11 -27.50
N GLY A 97 -10.24 -25.59 -27.98
CA GLY A 97 -11.13 -24.82 -28.85
C GLY A 97 -11.68 -23.58 -28.15
N THR A 98 -12.04 -23.70 -26.86
CA THR A 98 -12.57 -22.59 -26.08
C THR A 98 -11.48 -21.55 -25.75
N ASP A 99 -10.29 -21.99 -25.37
CA ASP A 99 -9.13 -21.10 -25.17
C ASP A 99 -8.78 -20.34 -26.46
N LEU A 100 -8.78 -21.03 -27.61
CA LEU A 100 -8.56 -20.42 -28.92
C LEU A 100 -9.64 -19.37 -29.26
N PHE A 101 -10.91 -19.70 -29.04
CA PHE A 101 -12.04 -18.79 -29.30
C PHE A 101 -11.88 -17.47 -28.54
N PHE A 102 -11.63 -17.54 -27.23
CA PHE A 102 -11.45 -16.34 -26.43
C PHE A 102 -10.16 -15.59 -26.77
N ASN A 103 -9.04 -16.29 -26.98
CA ASN A 103 -7.78 -15.65 -27.36
C ASN A 103 -7.89 -14.90 -28.69
N LEU A 104 -8.61 -15.47 -29.67
CA LEU A 104 -8.87 -14.80 -30.94
C LEU A 104 -9.70 -13.52 -30.75
N ILE A 105 -10.76 -13.59 -29.95
CA ILE A 105 -11.59 -12.41 -29.64
C ILE A 105 -10.74 -11.32 -28.97
N PHE A 106 -9.94 -11.67 -27.97
CA PHE A 106 -9.08 -10.70 -27.28
C PHE A 106 -7.97 -10.13 -28.16
N PHE A 107 -7.43 -10.94 -29.08
CA PHE A 107 -6.47 -10.46 -30.06
C PHE A 107 -7.11 -9.43 -31.00
N MET A 108 -8.30 -9.72 -31.53
CA MET A 108 -9.03 -8.77 -32.38
C MET A 108 -9.40 -7.50 -31.60
N GLU A 109 -9.81 -7.63 -30.35
CA GLU A 109 -10.12 -6.53 -29.45
C GLU A 109 -8.90 -5.63 -29.20
N LEU A 110 -7.73 -6.23 -28.98
CA LEU A 110 -6.45 -5.51 -28.85
C LEU A 110 -6.10 -4.74 -30.14
N LEU A 111 -6.28 -5.34 -31.31
CA LEU A 111 -6.04 -4.68 -32.60
C LEU A 111 -6.96 -3.48 -32.80
N ILE A 112 -8.25 -3.61 -32.47
CA ILE A 112 -9.23 -2.52 -32.52
C ILE A 112 -8.82 -1.38 -31.57
N ASN A 113 -8.39 -1.72 -30.36
CA ASN A 113 -7.91 -0.75 -29.37
C ASN A 113 -6.64 -0.03 -29.85
N MET A 114 -5.66 -0.77 -30.37
CA MET A 114 -4.41 -0.21 -30.90
C MET A 114 -4.65 0.71 -32.11
N TYR A 115 -5.56 0.33 -33.00
CA TYR A 115 -5.99 1.19 -34.10
C TYR A 115 -6.63 2.49 -33.59
N GLY A 116 -7.52 2.41 -32.59
CA GLY A 116 -8.22 3.58 -32.04
C GLY A 116 -7.33 4.65 -31.39
N PHE A 117 -6.27 4.26 -30.66
CA PHE A 117 -5.47 5.19 -29.85
C PHE A 117 -4.15 5.66 -30.47
N TRP A 118 -3.73 5.11 -31.63
CA TRP A 118 -2.45 5.40 -32.30
C TRP A 118 -1.21 4.97 -31.48
N PHE A 119 -0.14 4.57 -32.19
CA PHE A 119 0.96 3.77 -31.62
C PHE A 119 1.56 4.40 -30.35
N ILE A 120 2.06 5.64 -30.37
CA ILE A 120 2.76 6.21 -29.20
C ILE A 120 1.84 6.37 -27.99
N ARG A 121 0.59 6.82 -28.20
CA ARG A 121 -0.35 7.05 -27.10
C ARG A 121 -0.91 5.76 -26.51
N PHE A 122 -0.93 4.69 -27.31
CA PHE A 122 -1.25 3.34 -26.82
C PHE A 122 -0.19 2.84 -25.83
N TRP A 123 1.10 2.97 -26.15
CA TRP A 123 2.22 2.48 -25.33
C TRP A 123 2.47 3.29 -24.05
N THR A 124 1.95 4.51 -23.93
CA THR A 124 2.05 5.30 -22.68
C THR A 124 1.19 4.73 -21.54
N SER A 125 0.14 3.96 -21.85
CA SER A 125 -0.76 3.42 -20.82
C SER A 125 -0.27 2.06 -20.31
N ALA A 126 0.10 1.98 -19.04
CA ALA A 126 0.49 0.72 -18.39
C ALA A 126 -0.56 -0.40 -18.58
N TRP A 127 -1.85 -0.05 -18.57
CA TRP A 127 -2.96 -0.98 -18.78
C TRP A 127 -3.07 -1.51 -20.22
N ASN A 128 -2.59 -0.77 -21.22
CA ASN A 128 -2.50 -1.25 -22.60
C ASN A 128 -1.29 -2.16 -22.79
N VAL A 129 -0.16 -1.83 -22.17
CA VAL A 129 1.04 -2.68 -22.16
C VAL A 129 0.73 -4.02 -21.52
N PHE A 130 0.09 -4.01 -20.36
CA PHE A 130 -0.36 -5.23 -19.67
C PHE A 130 -1.23 -6.12 -20.55
N ASP A 131 -2.26 -5.55 -21.19
CA ASP A 131 -3.17 -6.27 -22.09
C ASP A 131 -2.42 -6.85 -23.29
N THR A 132 -1.47 -6.09 -23.85
CA THR A 132 -0.61 -6.53 -24.95
C THR A 132 0.25 -7.72 -24.56
N VAL A 133 0.88 -7.69 -23.38
CA VAL A 133 1.69 -8.81 -22.87
C VAL A 133 0.85 -10.07 -22.71
N VAL A 134 -0.33 -9.95 -22.07
CA VAL A 134 -1.24 -11.07 -21.83
C VAL A 134 -1.73 -11.70 -23.13
N VAL A 135 -2.17 -10.88 -24.10
CA VAL A 135 -2.61 -11.37 -25.41
C VAL A 135 -1.44 -11.97 -26.20
N SER A 136 -0.25 -11.39 -26.11
CA SER A 136 0.95 -11.91 -26.77
C SER A 136 1.31 -13.32 -26.27
N ILE A 137 1.21 -13.57 -24.96
CA ILE A 137 1.39 -14.93 -24.39
C ILE A 137 0.38 -15.91 -24.99
N GLY A 138 -0.88 -15.51 -25.11
CA GLY A 138 -1.93 -16.34 -25.74
C GLY A 138 -1.65 -16.61 -27.22
N VAL A 139 -1.13 -15.63 -27.96
CA VAL A 139 -0.74 -15.79 -29.37
C VAL A 139 0.46 -16.73 -29.52
N LEU A 140 1.46 -16.63 -28.66
CA LEU A 140 2.60 -17.55 -28.65
C LEU A 140 2.18 -19.01 -28.43
N ASP A 141 1.14 -19.22 -27.60
CA ASP A 141 0.56 -20.55 -27.37
C ASP A 141 -0.15 -21.10 -28.61
N ILE A 142 -0.87 -20.25 -29.36
CA ILE A 142 -1.52 -20.61 -30.63
C ILE A 142 -0.49 -21.10 -31.66
N PHE A 143 0.62 -20.39 -31.80
CA PHE A 143 1.71 -20.75 -32.72
C PHE A 143 2.58 -21.92 -32.23
N GLN A 144 2.25 -22.51 -31.07
CA GLN A 144 2.99 -23.61 -30.44
C GLN A 144 4.49 -23.37 -30.36
N VAL A 145 4.91 -22.12 -30.15
CA VAL A 145 6.32 -21.77 -30.06
C VAL A 145 6.91 -22.46 -28.82
N PRO A 146 7.95 -23.30 -28.97
CA PRO A 146 8.59 -23.93 -27.82
C PRO A 146 9.31 -22.86 -27.01
N LEU A 147 8.85 -22.66 -25.77
CA LEU A 147 9.45 -21.71 -24.84
C LEU A 147 10.49 -22.43 -23.97
N PRO A 148 11.70 -21.87 -23.78
CA PRO A 148 12.73 -22.46 -22.92
C PRO A 148 12.27 -22.59 -21.47
N GLY A 149 12.45 -23.77 -20.86
CA GLY A 149 12.27 -24.10 -19.44
C GLY A 149 11.33 -23.18 -18.62
N PRO A 150 11.85 -22.18 -17.89
CA PRO A 150 11.05 -21.29 -17.05
C PRO A 150 9.95 -20.50 -17.79
N LEU A 151 10.17 -20.19 -19.08
CA LEU A 151 9.19 -19.47 -19.89
C LEU A 151 7.96 -20.32 -20.24
N SER A 152 8.02 -21.65 -20.07
CA SER A 152 6.84 -22.51 -20.14
C SER A 152 5.81 -22.19 -19.03
N LEU A 153 6.25 -21.64 -17.90
CA LEU A 153 5.38 -21.15 -16.83
C LEU A 153 4.56 -19.93 -17.26
N LEU A 154 4.99 -19.17 -18.28
CA LEU A 154 4.18 -18.08 -18.84
C LEU A 154 2.84 -18.57 -19.38
N ARG A 155 2.74 -19.85 -19.78
CA ARG A 155 1.47 -20.46 -20.18
C ARG A 155 0.53 -20.66 -18.99
N MET A 156 1.06 -20.88 -17.78
CA MET A 156 0.27 -20.94 -16.54
C MET A 156 -0.22 -19.55 -16.13
N MET A 157 0.53 -18.50 -16.49
CA MET A 157 0.15 -17.10 -16.26
C MET A 157 -1.12 -16.69 -17.02
N ARG A 158 -1.65 -17.51 -17.93
CA ARG A 158 -2.91 -17.24 -18.63
C ARG A 158 -4.07 -16.96 -17.67
N ALA A 159 -4.08 -17.51 -16.45
CA ALA A 159 -5.11 -17.21 -15.45
C ALA A 159 -5.13 -15.72 -15.08
N PHE A 160 -3.96 -15.06 -15.06
CA PHE A 160 -3.83 -13.62 -14.80
C PHE A 160 -4.46 -12.74 -15.87
N ARG A 161 -4.87 -13.30 -17.02
CA ARG A 161 -5.67 -12.58 -18.02
C ARG A 161 -6.98 -12.04 -17.45
N VAL A 162 -7.46 -12.58 -16.32
CA VAL A 162 -8.60 -12.04 -15.56
C VAL A 162 -8.35 -10.62 -15.04
N PHE A 163 -7.10 -10.26 -14.73
CA PHE A 163 -6.76 -8.90 -14.27
C PHE A 163 -7.01 -7.82 -15.31
N ARG A 164 -7.18 -8.18 -16.58
CA ARG A 164 -7.64 -7.23 -17.61
C ARG A 164 -9.01 -6.64 -17.27
N LEU A 165 -9.81 -7.33 -16.45
CA LEU A 165 -11.07 -6.84 -15.91
C LEU A 165 -10.89 -5.54 -15.13
N PHE A 166 -9.73 -5.35 -14.45
CA PHE A 166 -9.43 -4.14 -13.70
C PHE A 166 -9.43 -2.89 -14.57
N LYS A 167 -8.91 -2.98 -15.81
CA LYS A 167 -8.97 -1.88 -16.78
C LYS A 167 -10.40 -1.61 -17.27
N ARG A 168 -11.24 -2.65 -17.38
CA ARG A 168 -12.59 -2.55 -17.96
C ARG A 168 -13.62 -2.05 -16.97
N VAL A 169 -13.47 -2.40 -15.70
CA VAL A 169 -14.41 -2.03 -14.65
C VAL A 169 -13.88 -0.82 -13.89
N LYS A 170 -14.55 0.33 -14.09
CA LYS A 170 -14.14 1.62 -13.53
C LYS A 170 -14.00 1.60 -12.00
N SER A 171 -14.86 0.87 -11.29
CA SER A 171 -14.79 0.75 -9.84
C SER A 171 -13.54 -0.02 -9.39
N LEU A 172 -13.25 -1.18 -9.99
CA LEU A 172 -12.02 -1.95 -9.70
C LEU A 172 -10.78 -1.13 -10.05
N LYS A 173 -10.79 -0.44 -11.18
CA LYS A 173 -9.70 0.47 -11.57
C LYS A 173 -9.46 1.55 -10.51
N LYS A 174 -10.53 2.21 -10.03
CA LYS A 174 -10.42 3.27 -9.02
C LYS A 174 -9.79 2.73 -7.74
N ILE A 175 -10.20 1.55 -7.27
CA ILE A 175 -9.63 0.91 -6.08
C ILE A 175 -8.12 0.65 -6.28
N LEU A 176 -7.74 0.08 -7.41
CA LEU A 176 -6.34 -0.20 -7.74
C LEU A 176 -5.49 1.06 -7.90
N ASP A 177 -6.02 2.07 -8.59
CA ASP A 177 -5.36 3.36 -8.75
C ASP A 177 -5.17 4.01 -7.37
N SER A 178 -6.18 4.03 -6.49
CA SER A 178 -6.06 4.55 -5.13
C SER A 178 -5.03 3.78 -4.29
N LEU A 179 -5.01 2.44 -4.38
CA LEU A 179 -3.99 1.63 -3.70
C LEU A 179 -2.59 1.93 -4.25
N ALA A 180 -2.44 2.05 -5.56
CA ALA A 180 -1.16 2.32 -6.20
C ALA A 180 -0.63 3.73 -5.90
N HIS A 181 -1.50 4.71 -5.65
CA HIS A 181 -1.08 6.06 -5.23
C HIS A 181 -0.69 6.10 -3.74
N ALA A 182 -1.31 5.29 -2.89
CA ALA A 182 -0.98 5.22 -1.46
C ALA A 182 0.33 4.45 -1.20
N LEU A 183 0.65 3.43 -2.01
CA LEU A 183 1.82 2.59 -1.78
C LEU A 183 3.16 3.37 -1.72
N PRO A 184 3.49 4.27 -2.67
CA PRO A 184 4.74 5.03 -2.68
C PRO A 184 5.02 5.80 -1.39
N SER A 185 4.01 6.44 -0.79
CA SER A 185 4.14 7.22 0.45
C SER A 185 4.68 6.38 1.61
N HIS A 186 4.47 5.07 1.59
CA HIS A 186 4.83 4.15 2.68
C HIS A 186 5.98 3.19 2.34
N VAL A 187 6.53 3.22 1.12
CA VAL A 187 7.66 2.37 0.72
C VAL A 187 8.84 2.51 1.68
N ASN A 188 9.12 3.72 2.17
CA ASN A 188 10.21 3.97 3.12
C ASN A 188 10.04 3.18 4.42
N SER A 189 8.83 3.17 4.96
CA SER A 189 8.54 2.46 6.21
C SER A 189 8.52 0.94 6.03
N PHE A 190 8.01 0.45 4.89
CA PHE A 190 8.16 -0.96 4.50
C PHE A 190 9.64 -1.34 4.30
N GLY A 191 10.47 -0.42 3.80
CA GLY A 191 11.91 -0.60 3.67
C GLY A 191 12.60 -0.77 5.02
N ILE A 192 12.26 0.06 6.02
CA ILE A 192 12.77 -0.09 7.39
C ILE A 192 12.35 -1.43 7.98
N LEU A 193 11.08 -1.80 7.81
CA LEU A 193 10.55 -3.08 8.30
C LEU A 193 11.29 -4.28 7.67
N PHE A 194 11.49 -4.23 6.35
CA PHE A 194 12.24 -5.25 5.63
C PHE A 194 13.70 -5.32 6.05
N LEU A 195 14.35 -4.18 6.30
CA LEU A 195 15.73 -4.10 6.78
C LEU A 195 15.88 -4.74 8.16
N VAL A 196 14.98 -4.42 9.11
CA VAL A 196 14.96 -5.05 10.43
C VAL A 196 14.77 -6.55 10.30
N MET A 197 13.84 -6.99 9.45
CA MET A 197 13.60 -8.41 9.18
C MET A 197 14.84 -9.11 8.64
N CYS A 198 15.60 -8.47 7.75
CA CYS A 198 16.85 -9.01 7.23
C CYS A 198 17.92 -9.13 8.33
N ILE A 199 18.05 -8.13 9.21
CA ILE A 199 19.01 -8.18 10.33
C ILE A 199 18.67 -9.36 11.25
N TYR A 200 17.41 -9.48 11.66
CA TYR A 200 16.97 -10.61 12.49
C TYR A 200 17.14 -11.95 11.76
N ALA A 201 16.85 -12.03 10.47
CA ALA A 201 17.07 -13.25 9.70
C ALA A 201 18.54 -13.69 9.68
N ILE A 202 19.50 -12.77 9.56
CA ILE A 202 20.93 -13.11 9.65
C ILE A 202 21.26 -13.63 11.06
N LEU A 203 20.82 -12.92 12.10
CA LEU A 203 21.05 -13.34 13.49
C LEU A 203 20.44 -14.71 13.79
N ALA A 204 19.25 -15.02 13.25
CA ALA A 204 18.61 -16.30 13.46
C ALA A 204 19.33 -17.46 12.75
N VAL A 205 19.96 -17.24 11.60
CA VAL A 205 20.85 -18.24 10.99
C VAL A 205 22.01 -18.54 11.94
N ASP A 206 22.66 -17.51 12.47
CA ASP A 206 23.83 -17.68 13.36
C ASP A 206 23.45 -18.34 14.70
N PHE A 207 22.27 -18.04 15.23
CA PHE A 207 21.82 -18.56 16.52
C PHE A 207 21.17 -19.95 16.43
N PHE A 208 20.32 -20.20 15.42
CA PHE A 208 19.39 -21.33 15.44
C PHE A 208 19.61 -22.36 14.32
N MET A 209 20.49 -22.11 13.34
CA MET A 209 20.72 -23.07 12.24
C MET A 209 21.11 -24.47 12.74
N ASN A 210 21.95 -24.54 13.77
CA ASN A 210 22.46 -25.80 14.32
C ASN A 210 21.54 -26.42 15.39
N TYR A 211 20.36 -25.84 15.61
CA TYR A 211 19.42 -26.38 16.57
C TYR A 211 18.83 -27.70 16.09
N GLY A 212 18.86 -28.72 16.97
CA GLY A 212 18.33 -30.05 16.68
C GLY A 212 19.09 -30.81 15.60
N VAL A 213 20.40 -30.56 15.42
CA VAL A 213 21.25 -31.30 14.46
C VAL A 213 21.23 -32.80 14.73
N ASP A 214 21.15 -33.22 15.99
CA ASP A 214 21.04 -34.62 16.39
C ASP A 214 19.63 -35.20 16.24
N GLY A 215 18.66 -34.37 15.81
CA GLY A 215 17.26 -34.77 15.60
C GLY A 215 16.43 -34.92 16.88
N TYR A 216 17.04 -34.80 18.05
CA TYR A 216 16.38 -34.94 19.35
C TYR A 216 16.82 -33.85 20.34
N TYR A 217 15.94 -33.44 21.27
CA TYR A 217 16.30 -32.71 22.49
C TYR A 217 15.85 -33.49 23.72
N VAL A 218 16.48 -33.26 24.87
CA VAL A 218 16.10 -33.90 26.14
C VAL A 218 15.24 -32.93 26.94
N ASN A 219 14.01 -33.32 27.27
CA ASN A 219 13.11 -32.48 28.05
C ASN A 219 13.46 -32.49 29.55
N ASN A 220 12.75 -31.67 30.33
CA ASN A 220 12.90 -31.61 31.80
C ASN A 220 12.58 -32.94 32.52
N LEU A 221 11.93 -33.89 31.84
CA LEU A 221 11.61 -35.23 32.34
C LEU A 221 12.67 -36.28 31.92
N GLN A 222 13.79 -35.86 31.33
CA GLN A 222 14.86 -36.71 30.79
C GLN A 222 14.42 -37.63 29.63
N GLU A 223 13.35 -37.28 28.92
CA GLU A 223 12.88 -37.99 27.73
C GLU A 223 13.42 -37.34 26.46
N SER A 224 13.93 -38.15 25.53
CA SER A 224 14.35 -37.68 24.21
C SER A 224 13.13 -37.44 23.32
N ILE A 225 12.88 -36.18 22.97
CA ILE A 225 11.80 -35.77 22.06
C ILE A 225 12.39 -35.48 20.69
N GLU A 226 11.76 -36.00 19.64
CA GLU A 226 12.15 -35.76 18.25
C GLU A 226 11.86 -34.31 17.83
N VAL A 227 12.87 -33.67 17.23
CA VAL A 227 12.90 -32.25 16.85
C VAL A 227 13.06 -32.13 15.33
N THR A 228 12.38 -33.02 14.63
CA THR A 228 12.29 -32.99 13.18
C THR A 228 10.97 -32.41 12.76
N THR A 229 10.96 -31.64 11.68
CA THR A 229 9.71 -31.14 11.11
C THR A 229 8.97 -32.27 10.40
N GLY A 230 7.68 -32.07 10.09
CA GLY A 230 6.89 -33.04 9.31
C GLY A 230 7.43 -33.33 7.89
N ARG A 231 8.51 -32.64 7.48
CA ARG A 231 9.25 -32.85 6.23
C ARG A 231 10.47 -33.78 6.41
N GLY A 232 10.77 -34.25 7.62
CA GLY A 232 11.94 -35.09 7.91
C GLY A 232 13.26 -34.32 7.94
N LEU A 233 13.21 -33.00 8.16
CA LEU A 233 14.38 -32.13 8.30
C LEU A 233 14.59 -31.74 9.76
N THR A 234 15.83 -31.49 10.17
CA THR A 234 16.12 -30.92 11.49
C THR A 234 15.51 -29.52 11.58
N PHE A 235 14.97 -29.19 12.75
CA PHE A 235 14.24 -27.93 12.94
C PHE A 235 15.08 -26.69 12.59
N GLY A 236 16.31 -26.61 13.10
CA GLY A 236 17.20 -25.48 12.81
C GLY A 236 17.50 -25.31 11.33
N TYR A 237 17.69 -26.40 10.60
CA TYR A 237 17.98 -26.35 9.16
C TYR A 237 16.75 -25.97 8.32
N ASP A 238 15.57 -26.46 8.67
CA ASP A 238 14.33 -26.21 7.91
C ASP A 238 13.88 -24.73 8.01
N TYR A 239 13.99 -24.14 9.21
CA TYR A 239 13.57 -22.75 9.45
C TYR A 239 14.73 -21.74 9.29
N PHE A 240 15.95 -22.09 9.67
CA PHE A 240 17.09 -21.16 9.77
C PHE A 240 18.34 -21.61 9.00
N GLY A 241 18.23 -22.61 8.12
CA GLY A 241 19.38 -23.20 7.43
C GLY A 241 20.15 -22.26 6.48
N ASN A 242 19.51 -21.20 5.99
CA ASN A 242 20.16 -20.14 5.24
C ASN A 242 19.35 -18.85 5.35
N PHE A 243 19.93 -17.74 4.87
CA PHE A 243 19.29 -16.42 4.91
C PHE A 243 17.88 -16.41 4.31
N GLY A 244 17.65 -17.08 3.17
CA GLY A 244 16.34 -17.09 2.50
C GLY A 244 15.27 -17.82 3.30
N LEU A 245 15.61 -18.97 3.87
CA LEU A 245 14.72 -19.73 4.77
C LEU A 245 14.43 -18.91 6.04
N SER A 246 15.47 -18.37 6.67
CA SER A 246 15.30 -17.56 7.87
C SER A 246 14.51 -16.28 7.60
N LEU A 247 14.69 -15.64 6.44
CA LEU A 247 13.91 -14.46 6.05
C LEU A 247 12.42 -14.82 5.90
N PHE A 248 12.12 -15.98 5.30
CA PHE A 248 10.75 -16.48 5.22
C PHE A 248 10.17 -16.82 6.60
N THR A 249 10.97 -17.41 7.50
CA THR A 249 10.56 -17.64 8.89
C THR A 249 10.31 -16.33 9.65
N MET A 250 11.17 -15.32 9.50
CA MET A 250 10.92 -14.00 10.10
C MET A 250 9.67 -13.33 9.51
N PHE A 251 9.41 -13.51 8.21
CA PHE A 251 8.15 -13.10 7.58
C PHE A 251 6.94 -13.82 8.18
N GLN A 252 7.02 -15.12 8.43
CA GLN A 252 5.96 -15.86 9.12
C GLN A 252 5.75 -15.30 10.54
N VAL A 253 6.83 -15.08 11.30
CA VAL A 253 6.75 -14.54 12.68
C VAL A 253 6.07 -13.18 12.72
N ILE A 254 6.45 -12.24 11.84
CA ILE A 254 5.82 -10.90 11.80
C ILE A 254 4.33 -10.95 11.45
N THR A 255 3.90 -11.88 10.59
CA THR A 255 2.46 -12.06 10.27
C THR A 255 1.65 -12.63 11.42
N GLY A 256 2.32 -13.12 12.47
CA GLY A 256 1.69 -13.75 13.62
C GLY A 256 1.24 -15.19 13.37
N ASP A 257 1.51 -15.77 12.20
CA ASP A 257 1.10 -17.13 11.88
C ASP A 257 1.95 -18.15 12.63
N SER A 258 1.34 -18.79 13.62
CA SER A 258 1.92 -19.91 14.36
C SER A 258 3.32 -19.62 14.93
N TRP A 259 3.66 -18.35 15.14
CA TRP A 259 5.03 -17.93 15.47
C TRP A 259 5.47 -18.43 16.84
N SER A 260 4.55 -18.45 17.82
CA SER A 260 4.86 -18.89 19.17
C SER A 260 4.94 -20.41 19.24
N GLU A 261 3.98 -21.12 18.64
CA GLU A 261 3.90 -22.58 18.73
C GLU A 261 4.84 -23.30 17.77
N ALA A 262 4.85 -22.90 16.50
CA ALA A 262 5.61 -23.61 15.47
C ALA A 262 7.08 -23.17 15.39
N VAL A 263 7.41 -21.95 15.83
CA VAL A 263 8.77 -21.40 15.69
C VAL A 263 9.46 -21.21 17.05
N ALA A 264 8.89 -20.40 17.94
CA ALA A 264 9.58 -20.00 19.17
C ALA A 264 9.62 -21.10 20.26
N ARG A 265 8.49 -21.75 20.57
CA ARG A 265 8.40 -22.75 21.66
C ARG A 265 9.37 -23.93 21.51
N PRO A 266 9.56 -24.53 20.31
CA PRO A 266 10.56 -25.58 20.13
C PRO A 266 11.95 -25.13 20.59
N LEU A 267 12.38 -23.94 20.17
CA LEU A 267 13.67 -23.36 20.57
C LEU A 267 13.76 -23.07 22.08
N VAL A 268 12.66 -22.67 22.70
CA VAL A 268 12.62 -22.39 24.15
C VAL A 268 12.68 -23.68 24.98
N TYR A 269 12.00 -24.74 24.56
CA TYR A 269 11.89 -25.96 25.37
C TYR A 269 12.97 -27.01 25.08
N GLY A 270 13.68 -26.90 23.96
CA GLY A 270 14.74 -27.85 23.62
C GLY A 270 16.16 -27.34 23.77
N GLU A 271 16.37 -26.16 24.37
CA GLU A 271 17.71 -25.66 24.72
C GLU A 271 17.92 -25.52 26.23
N ASP A 272 19.17 -25.37 26.64
CA ASP A 272 19.54 -25.06 28.02
C ASP A 272 18.88 -23.76 28.50
N SER A 273 18.61 -23.65 29.80
CA SER A 273 17.88 -22.52 30.41
C SER A 273 18.37 -21.13 30.00
N PHE A 274 19.67 -20.96 29.76
CA PHE A 274 20.24 -19.68 29.32
C PHE A 274 19.88 -19.35 27.86
N LEU A 275 20.02 -20.32 26.96
CA LEU A 275 19.72 -20.12 25.55
C LEU A 275 18.21 -20.08 25.30
N ALA A 276 17.43 -20.81 26.09
CA ALA A 276 15.98 -20.69 26.13
C ALA A 276 15.54 -19.26 26.46
N PHE A 277 16.16 -18.63 27.46
CA PHE A 277 15.91 -17.24 27.80
C PHE A 277 16.32 -16.28 26.68
N GLY A 278 17.48 -16.50 26.04
CA GLY A 278 17.92 -15.75 24.88
C GLY A 278 16.93 -15.83 23.72
N SER A 279 16.41 -17.02 23.43
CA SER A 279 15.39 -17.28 22.40
C SER A 279 14.08 -16.53 22.68
N ILE A 280 13.61 -16.53 23.94
CA ILE A 280 12.43 -15.75 24.36
C ILE A 280 12.65 -14.27 24.05
N LEU A 281 13.77 -13.70 24.51
CA LEU A 281 14.08 -12.29 24.29
C LEU A 281 14.20 -11.95 22.81
N TYR A 282 14.82 -12.83 22.01
CA TYR A 282 14.96 -12.66 20.57
C TYR A 282 13.60 -12.52 19.87
N PHE A 283 12.68 -13.47 20.05
CA PHE A 283 11.38 -13.40 19.36
C PHE A 283 10.47 -12.30 19.91
N ILE A 284 10.47 -12.06 21.22
CA ILE A 284 9.67 -10.98 21.81
C ILE A 284 10.17 -9.61 21.36
N SER A 285 11.49 -9.39 21.34
CA SER A 285 12.05 -8.11 20.86
C SER A 285 11.75 -7.88 19.38
N PHE A 286 11.85 -8.92 18.53
CA PHE A 286 11.43 -8.85 17.13
C PHE A 286 9.96 -8.46 16.99
N GLN A 287 9.06 -9.15 17.70
CA GLN A 287 7.62 -8.90 17.63
C GLN A 287 7.25 -7.49 18.11
N LEU A 288 7.89 -7.00 19.18
CA LEU A 288 7.67 -5.66 19.70
C LEU A 288 8.18 -4.59 18.73
N LEU A 289 9.40 -4.76 18.21
CA LEU A 289 10.02 -3.80 17.30
C LEU A 289 9.21 -3.72 16.00
N CYS A 290 8.93 -4.86 15.35
CA CYS A 290 8.13 -4.90 14.13
C CYS A 290 6.69 -4.45 14.37
N GLY A 291 6.10 -4.78 15.53
CA GLY A 291 4.76 -4.32 15.91
C GLY A 291 4.66 -2.80 16.02
N VAL A 292 5.64 -2.15 16.68
CA VAL A 292 5.70 -0.68 16.76
C VAL A 292 5.83 -0.06 15.36
N VAL A 293 6.69 -0.63 14.50
CA VAL A 293 6.84 -0.14 13.12
C VAL A 293 5.52 -0.31 12.34
N LEU A 294 4.85 -1.45 12.42
CA LEU A 294 3.57 -1.70 11.74
C LEU A 294 2.45 -0.77 12.21
N ILE A 295 2.36 -0.51 13.51
CA ILE A 295 1.40 0.46 14.07
C ILE A 295 1.70 1.86 13.53
N ASN A 296 2.97 2.28 13.52
CA ASN A 296 3.35 3.59 13.00
C ASN A 296 3.06 3.72 11.50
N VAL A 297 3.29 2.67 10.70
CA VAL A 297 2.90 2.63 9.28
C VAL A 297 1.40 2.79 9.15
N THR A 298 0.63 1.99 9.89
CA THR A 298 -0.83 2.00 9.81
C THR A 298 -1.40 3.38 10.17
N ILE A 299 -0.90 4.00 11.25
CA ILE A 299 -1.28 5.35 11.64
C ILE A 299 -0.92 6.35 10.53
N ALA A 300 0.25 6.26 9.93
CA ALA A 300 0.64 7.13 8.83
C ALA A 300 -0.32 7.01 7.63
N ILE A 301 -0.69 5.79 7.22
CA ILE A 301 -1.63 5.56 6.10
C ILE A 301 -3.02 6.14 6.42
N LEU A 302 -3.50 5.93 7.66
CA LEU A 302 -4.80 6.43 8.08
C LEU A 302 -4.82 7.96 8.16
N LEU A 303 -3.77 8.58 8.72
CA LEU A 303 -3.66 10.03 8.80
C LEU A 303 -3.56 10.67 7.42
N GLU A 304 -2.78 10.10 6.49
CA GLU A 304 -2.69 10.59 5.11
C GLU A 304 -4.07 10.62 4.45
N LYS A 305 -4.85 9.52 4.59
CA LYS A 305 -6.22 9.48 4.08
C LYS A 305 -7.16 10.51 4.73
N MET A 306 -7.06 10.71 6.04
CA MET A 306 -7.90 11.68 6.74
C MET A 306 -7.57 13.13 6.37
N VAL A 307 -6.28 13.42 6.19
CA VAL A 307 -5.81 14.76 5.77
C VAL A 307 -6.21 15.03 4.32
N ASP A 308 -6.02 14.06 3.43
CA ASP A 308 -6.40 14.20 2.03
C ASP A 308 -7.93 14.41 1.89
N ASP A 309 -8.75 13.54 2.49
CA ASP A 309 -10.21 13.67 2.46
C ASP A 309 -10.71 14.99 3.07
N GLY A 310 -10.05 15.48 4.14
CA GLY A 310 -10.39 16.75 4.78
C GLY A 310 -10.04 17.97 3.92
N SER A 311 -8.89 17.93 3.25
CA SER A 311 -8.44 19.00 2.36
C SER A 311 -9.30 19.11 1.10
N GLU A 312 -9.64 17.98 0.47
CA GLU A 312 -10.50 17.95 -0.73
C GLU A 312 -11.88 18.54 -0.45
N LYS A 313 -12.51 18.14 0.67
CA LYS A 313 -13.82 18.67 1.08
C LYS A 313 -13.78 20.18 1.37
N MET A 314 -12.72 20.66 2.01
CA MET A 314 -12.54 22.08 2.32
C MET A 314 -12.36 22.91 1.03
N GLU A 315 -11.58 22.44 0.07
CA GLU A 315 -11.39 23.11 -1.21
C GLU A 315 -12.67 23.14 -2.05
N GLU A 316 -13.45 22.06 -2.06
CA GLU A 316 -14.76 22.02 -2.70
C GLU A 316 -15.75 22.99 -2.04
N ALA A 317 -15.80 23.03 -0.71
CA ALA A 317 -16.66 23.96 0.04
C ALA A 317 -16.29 25.42 -0.25
N GLN A 318 -15.01 25.77 -0.23
CA GLN A 318 -14.54 27.12 -0.55
C GLN A 318 -14.85 27.52 -1.99
N ARG A 319 -14.67 26.59 -2.94
CA ARG A 319 -14.98 26.80 -4.36
C ARG A 319 -16.47 27.06 -4.56
N ASN A 320 -17.33 26.25 -3.93
CA ASN A 320 -18.78 26.41 -4.02
C ASN A 320 -19.25 27.72 -3.39
N ALA A 321 -18.67 28.12 -2.25
CA ALA A 321 -18.94 29.41 -1.60
C ALA A 321 -18.55 30.60 -2.49
N TYR A 322 -17.38 30.56 -3.12
CA TYR A 322 -16.94 31.58 -4.06
C TYR A 322 -17.87 31.70 -5.28
N LEU A 323 -18.27 30.58 -5.88
CA LEU A 323 -19.19 30.56 -7.01
C LEU A 323 -20.58 31.11 -6.64
N ALA A 324 -21.08 30.79 -5.46
CA ALA A 324 -22.34 31.33 -4.94
C ALA A 324 -22.26 32.86 -4.76
N GLN A 325 -21.14 33.36 -4.22
CA GLN A 325 -20.92 34.80 -4.04
C GLN A 325 -20.82 35.54 -5.38
N GLU A 326 -20.12 34.98 -6.37
CA GLU A 326 -19.97 35.60 -7.69
C GLU A 326 -21.28 35.56 -8.50
N ALA A 327 -22.06 34.48 -8.40
CA ALA A 327 -23.40 34.41 -9.00
C ALA A 327 -24.35 35.47 -8.43
N ALA A 328 -24.31 35.69 -7.10
CA ALA A 328 -25.08 36.75 -6.44
C ALA A 328 -24.62 38.16 -6.89
N ARG A 329 -23.31 38.36 -7.10
CA ARG A 329 -22.75 39.63 -7.57
C ARG A 329 -23.16 39.99 -9.00
N LEU A 330 -23.31 38.99 -9.87
CA LEU A 330 -23.69 39.16 -11.28
C LEU A 330 -25.22 39.25 -11.49
N GLY A 331 -26.03 39.06 -10.45
CA GLY A 331 -27.49 39.19 -10.53
C GLY A 331 -28.16 38.10 -11.40
N LEU A 332 -27.50 36.96 -11.57
CA LEU A 332 -27.99 35.82 -12.35
C LEU A 332 -29.01 35.00 -11.52
N ASP A 333 -30.18 35.56 -11.25
CA ASP A 333 -31.27 34.91 -10.49
C ASP A 333 -31.85 33.69 -11.27
N GLU A 334 -31.89 33.77 -12.60
CA GLU A 334 -32.43 32.70 -13.47
C GLU A 334 -31.49 31.48 -13.60
N GLY A 335 -30.18 31.68 -13.49
CA GLY A 335 -29.16 30.61 -13.61
C GLY A 335 -29.01 29.78 -12.34
N LEU A 336 -29.45 30.32 -11.20
CA LEU A 336 -29.40 29.68 -9.89
C LEU A 336 -30.35 28.49 -9.80
N ARG A 337 -31.51 28.53 -10.48
CA ARG A 337 -32.48 27.41 -10.53
C ARG A 337 -31.95 26.20 -11.30
N ILE A 338 -31.23 26.41 -12.39
CA ILE A 338 -30.74 25.31 -13.24
C ILE A 338 -29.52 24.63 -12.61
N ALA A 339 -28.68 25.38 -11.89
CA ALA A 339 -27.55 24.82 -11.14
C ALA A 339 -27.97 24.11 -9.84
N ALA A 340 -29.03 24.60 -9.17
CA ALA A 340 -29.56 24.01 -7.94
C ALA A 340 -30.35 22.71 -8.17
N ASP A 341 -30.84 22.46 -9.38
CA ASP A 341 -31.55 21.21 -9.71
C ASP A 341 -30.60 20.03 -10.00
N ASP A 342 -29.36 20.27 -10.47
CA ASP A 342 -28.34 19.23 -10.72
C ASP A 342 -27.46 18.93 -9.48
N VAL A 343 -27.38 19.85 -8.53
CA VAL A 343 -26.69 19.71 -7.24
C VAL A 343 -27.75 19.85 -6.17
N GLY A 344 -28.38 18.73 -5.79
CA GLY A 344 -29.53 18.69 -4.88
C GLY A 344 -29.44 19.74 -3.78
N ALA A 345 -30.38 20.69 -3.79
CA ALA A 345 -30.37 21.85 -2.92
C ALA A 345 -30.30 21.47 -1.44
N VAL A 346 -29.11 21.59 -0.86
CA VAL A 346 -28.88 21.53 0.60
C VAL A 346 -29.02 22.95 1.16
N ASN A 347 -29.82 23.08 2.21
CA ASN A 347 -30.20 24.37 2.79
C ASN A 347 -28.98 25.00 3.50
N PRO A 348 -28.74 26.33 3.44
CA PRO A 348 -27.62 27.00 4.13
C PRO A 348 -27.46 26.67 5.63
N SER A 349 -28.57 26.33 6.30
CA SER A 349 -28.60 25.90 7.70
C SER A 349 -28.09 24.48 7.94
N ASP A 350 -28.13 23.61 6.93
CA ASP A 350 -27.63 22.24 7.03
C ASP A 350 -26.11 22.22 7.10
N TRP A 351 -25.43 23.14 6.42
CA TRP A 351 -23.96 23.29 6.48
C TRP A 351 -23.45 23.72 7.85
N GLN A 352 -24.23 24.50 8.61
CA GLN A 352 -23.87 24.88 9.99
C GLN A 352 -23.99 23.69 10.93
N LEU A 353 -25.02 22.85 10.75
CA LEU A 353 -25.19 21.61 11.52
C LEU A 353 -24.11 20.57 11.17
N GLU A 354 -23.78 20.40 9.89
CA GLU A 354 -22.77 19.43 9.42
C GLU A 354 -21.34 19.87 9.75
N SER A 355 -21.05 21.18 9.80
CA SER A 355 -19.77 21.71 10.28
C SER A 355 -19.59 21.54 11.79
N ASP A 356 -20.68 21.64 12.55
CA ASP A 356 -20.67 21.44 14.01
C ASP A 356 -20.58 19.94 14.36
N GLU A 357 -21.25 19.06 13.61
CA GLU A 357 -21.12 17.59 13.74
C GLU A 357 -19.73 17.09 13.33
N CYS A 358 -19.19 17.55 12.18
CA CYS A 358 -17.84 17.20 11.76
C CYS A 358 -16.77 17.75 12.72
N GLY A 359 -17.00 18.93 13.32
CA GLY A 359 -16.15 19.49 14.37
C GLY A 359 -16.21 18.66 15.67
N SER A 360 -17.39 18.19 16.05
CA SER A 360 -17.60 17.32 17.21
C SER A 360 -16.92 15.96 17.05
N ASP A 361 -17.04 15.33 15.87
CA ASP A 361 -16.43 14.03 15.59
C ASP A 361 -14.89 14.11 15.55
N VAL A 362 -14.34 15.19 14.99
CA VAL A 362 -12.89 15.45 14.99
C VAL A 362 -12.37 15.71 16.41
N LEU A 363 -13.09 16.46 17.24
CA LEU A 363 -12.71 16.72 18.64
C LEU A 363 -12.84 15.47 19.52
N GLN A 364 -13.87 14.64 19.29
CA GLN A 364 -14.04 13.37 19.98
C GLN A 364 -12.90 12.40 19.63
N PHE A 365 -12.54 12.29 18.35
CA PHE A 365 -11.45 11.42 17.92
C PHE A 365 -10.07 11.96 18.31
N GLU A 366 -9.83 13.28 18.30
CA GLU A 366 -8.63 13.88 18.91
C GLU A 366 -8.54 13.56 20.40
N GLY A 367 -9.68 13.51 21.10
CA GLY A 367 -9.77 13.04 22.48
C GLY A 367 -9.30 11.59 22.65
N GLU A 368 -9.78 10.69 21.78
CA GLU A 368 -9.41 9.27 21.78
C GLU A 368 -7.95 9.04 21.38
N VAL A 369 -7.44 9.74 20.37
CA VAL A 369 -6.04 9.67 19.95
C VAL A 369 -5.10 10.23 21.02
N ASN A 370 -5.48 11.33 21.69
CA ASN A 370 -4.72 11.86 22.82
C ASN A 370 -4.78 10.93 24.04
N GLN A 371 -5.91 10.24 24.25
CA GLN A 371 -6.01 9.19 25.27
C GLN A 371 -5.07 8.03 24.95
N MET A 372 -5.06 7.54 23.71
CA MET A 372 -4.18 6.46 23.28
C MET A 372 -2.69 6.84 23.34
N ARG A 373 -2.34 8.10 23.04
CA ARG A 373 -0.98 8.63 23.22
C ARG A 373 -0.56 8.68 24.69
N ARG A 374 -1.50 9.00 25.61
CA ARG A 374 -1.27 8.91 27.06
C ARG A 374 -1.06 7.46 27.52
N ASP A 375 -1.87 6.53 27.03
CA ASP A 375 -1.73 5.12 27.41
C ASP A 375 -0.40 4.53 26.92
N MET A 376 0.04 4.91 25.71
CA MET A 376 1.34 4.53 25.17
C MET A 376 2.51 5.13 25.96
N SER A 377 2.38 6.34 26.50
CA SER A 377 3.42 6.95 27.34
C SER A 377 3.50 6.30 28.73
N VAL A 378 2.37 5.87 29.30
CA VAL A 378 2.31 5.07 30.52
C VAL A 378 2.98 3.71 30.31
N LEU A 379 2.71 3.01 29.20
CA LEU A 379 3.40 1.76 28.85
C LEU A 379 4.90 1.94 28.69
N ARG A 380 5.33 3.02 28.01
CA ARG A 380 6.75 3.36 27.87
C ARG A 380 7.41 3.62 29.24
N GLN A 381 6.71 4.30 30.15
CA GLN A 381 7.21 4.57 31.49
C GLN A 381 7.26 3.29 32.32
N GLY A 382 6.23 2.44 32.27
CA GLY A 382 6.22 1.14 32.92
C GLY A 382 7.36 0.23 32.44
N LEU A 383 7.68 0.27 31.13
CA LEU A 383 8.83 -0.45 30.59
C LEU A 383 10.15 0.07 31.15
N LYS A 384 10.31 1.40 31.27
CA LYS A 384 11.49 2.02 31.91
C LYS A 384 11.61 1.64 33.38
N ASP A 385 10.50 1.61 34.11
CA ASP A 385 10.47 1.26 35.53
C ASP A 385 10.81 -0.22 35.73
N VAL A 386 10.33 -1.11 34.86
CA VAL A 386 10.73 -2.53 34.83
C VAL A 386 12.22 -2.67 34.50
N LEU A 387 12.73 -1.93 33.51
CA LEU A 387 14.15 -1.94 33.15
C LEU A 387 15.02 -1.44 34.32
N PHE A 388 14.56 -0.41 35.03
CA PHE A 388 15.20 0.13 36.23
C PHE A 388 15.14 -0.86 37.39
N ALA A 389 14.00 -1.53 37.60
CA ALA A 389 13.84 -2.56 38.63
C ALA A 389 14.76 -3.76 38.36
N LEU A 390 14.86 -4.23 37.10
CA LEU A 390 15.79 -5.28 36.68
C LEU A 390 17.26 -4.85 36.88
N LYS A 391 17.60 -3.59 36.59
CA LYS A 391 18.92 -3.01 36.86
C LYS A 391 19.23 -2.93 38.36
N THR A 392 18.21 -2.66 39.18
CA THR A 392 18.33 -2.52 40.64
C THR A 392 18.38 -3.90 41.33
N GLU A 393 17.66 -4.90 40.83
CA GLU A 393 17.73 -6.28 41.32
C GLU A 393 19.05 -6.96 40.91
N SER A 394 19.59 -6.66 39.72
CA SER A 394 20.94 -7.08 39.33
C SER A 394 22.01 -6.62 40.33
N HIS A 395 21.84 -5.46 40.98
CA HIS A 395 22.71 -4.98 42.05
C HIS A 395 22.43 -5.56 43.45
N LYS A 396 21.33 -6.30 43.65
CA LYS A 396 20.98 -6.94 44.94
C LYS A 396 21.33 -8.42 45.01
N LEU A 397 21.79 -9.03 43.91
CA LEU A 397 22.37 -10.37 43.96
C LEU A 397 23.66 -10.32 44.78
N PRO A 398 23.77 -11.04 45.91
CA PRO A 398 25.01 -11.14 46.63
C PRO A 398 25.98 -11.94 45.76
N ILE A 399 26.92 -11.23 45.12
CA ILE A 399 28.10 -11.86 44.56
C ILE A 399 28.84 -12.46 45.76
N HIS A 400 28.70 -13.77 45.95
CA HIS A 400 29.67 -14.54 46.71
C HIS A 400 31.02 -14.27 46.05
N THR A 401 31.84 -13.47 46.74
CA THR A 401 33.22 -13.17 46.40
C THR A 401 34.04 -14.45 46.41
N ALA A 402 34.08 -15.16 45.29
CA ALA A 402 35.26 -15.92 44.91
C ALA A 402 36.27 -14.90 44.39
N ALA A 403 37.39 -14.76 45.10
CA ALA A 403 38.46 -13.82 44.81
C ALA A 403 38.93 -13.94 43.35
N VAL A 404 38.64 -12.93 42.53
CA VAL A 404 39.23 -12.77 41.21
C VAL A 404 40.48 -11.91 41.34
N ASP A 405 41.61 -12.51 41.00
CA ASP A 405 42.95 -11.94 41.03
C ASP A 405 43.06 -10.72 40.08
N ARG A 406 43.38 -9.56 40.67
CA ARG A 406 43.48 -8.26 39.98
C ARG A 406 44.80 -8.05 39.22
N SER A 407 45.65 -9.08 39.12
CA SER A 407 46.94 -8.96 38.44
C SER A 407 46.90 -9.27 36.93
N SER A 408 45.76 -9.66 36.37
CA SER A 408 45.65 -9.98 34.94
C SER A 408 45.40 -8.73 34.08
N PRO A 409 46.25 -8.46 33.06
CA PRO A 409 46.14 -7.28 32.21
C PRO A 409 44.85 -7.25 31.36
N ALA A 410 44.16 -8.38 31.18
CA ALA A 410 42.90 -8.45 30.43
C ALA A 410 41.71 -7.76 31.14
N VAL A 411 41.71 -7.76 32.49
CA VAL A 411 40.60 -7.19 33.28
C VAL A 411 40.74 -5.67 33.40
N ALA A 412 41.95 -5.13 33.32
CA ALA A 412 42.19 -3.70 33.28
C ALA A 412 41.68 -3.07 31.96
N THR A 413 41.82 -3.78 30.84
CA THR A 413 41.38 -3.31 29.52
C THR A 413 39.85 -3.28 29.37
N GLU A 414 39.13 -4.23 29.98
CA GLU A 414 37.66 -4.22 29.98
C GLU A 414 37.05 -3.14 30.88
N LEU A 415 37.69 -2.83 32.02
CA LEU A 415 37.26 -1.74 32.90
C LEU A 415 37.49 -0.35 32.28
N GLU A 416 38.61 -0.15 31.58
CA GLU A 416 38.86 1.09 30.83
C GLU A 416 37.88 1.27 29.65
N ALA A 417 37.50 0.18 28.96
CA ALA A 417 36.54 0.23 27.86
C ALA A 417 35.11 0.57 28.34
N LEU A 418 34.72 0.11 29.53
CA LEU A 418 33.43 0.42 30.15
C LEU A 418 33.35 1.85 30.68
N GLU A 419 34.45 2.41 31.19
CA GLU A 419 34.51 3.80 31.68
C GLU A 419 34.51 4.81 30.51
N VAL A 420 35.12 4.46 29.37
CA VAL A 420 35.06 5.27 28.13
C VAL A 420 33.66 5.24 27.50
N ALA A 421 32.94 4.12 27.58
CA ALA A 421 31.57 4.00 27.08
C ALA A 421 30.55 4.80 27.91
N SER A 422 30.76 4.95 29.23
CA SER A 422 29.87 5.76 30.07
C SER A 422 30.07 7.27 29.85
N VAL A 423 31.30 7.71 29.60
CA VAL A 423 31.61 9.13 29.38
C VAL A 423 31.17 9.63 27.99
N THR A 424 31.11 8.74 26.99
CA THR A 424 30.61 9.08 25.64
C THR A 424 29.08 9.16 25.60
N SER A 425 28.37 8.32 26.34
CA SER A 425 26.91 8.36 26.45
C SER A 425 26.38 9.65 27.10
N ASP A 426 27.11 10.26 28.04
CA ASP A 426 26.69 11.50 28.70
C ASP A 426 26.93 12.75 27.83
N ARG A 427 27.75 12.64 26.78
CA ARG A 427 28.07 13.76 25.88
C ARG A 427 27.08 13.90 24.72
N GLU A 428 26.54 12.78 24.21
CA GLU A 428 25.51 12.78 23.15
C GLU A 428 24.10 13.12 23.66
N PHE A 429 23.88 13.17 24.97
CA PHE A 429 22.58 13.51 25.56
C PHE A 429 22.43 15.01 25.86
N LYS A 430 23.48 15.82 25.61
CA LYS A 430 23.52 17.27 25.92
C LYS A 430 23.62 18.18 24.69
N GLU A 431 23.67 17.62 23.49
CA GLU A 431 23.43 18.30 22.20
C GLU A 431 22.10 17.83 21.62
#